data_AF-A0A944FSB3-F1
#
_entry.id   AF-A0A944FSB3-F1
#
_cell.length_a   1.000
_cell.length_b   1.000
_cell.length_c   1.000
_cell.angle_alpha   90.00
_cell.angle_beta   90.00
_cell.angle_gamma   90.00
#
_symmetry.space_group_name_H-M   'P 1'
#
loop_
_entity.id
_entity.type
_entity.pdbx_description
1 polymer ?
#
loop_
_entity_poly.entity_id
_entity_poly.type
_entity_poly.pdbx_seq_one_letter_code
_entity_poly.pdbx_strand_id
1 'polypeptide(L)' 'MLLAIHWNFNPEIFHIGSLGIRWYSLLFVSGFIIGWFIFRNYFRREKVSEELLDPLLYTLLIATIVGARLGHC' A
#
# COMPACT_ATOMS: atom_id res chain seq x y z
N MET A 1 28.59 23.01 -18.73
CA MET A 1 27.13 22.96 -18.56
C MET A 1 26.73 21.52 -18.36
N LEU A 2 26.56 21.08 -17.11
CA LEU A 2 25.86 19.84 -16.77
C LEU A 2 24.84 20.22 -15.71
N LEU A 3 23.72 20.76 -16.16
CA LEU A 3 22.59 21.10 -15.31
C LEU A 3 21.77 19.82 -15.08
N ALA A 4 22.36 18.86 -14.36
CA ALA A 4 21.72 17.58 -14.05
C ALA A 4 21.52 17.46 -12.54
N ILE A 5 20.29 17.18 -12.13
CA ILE A 5 19.96 16.89 -10.74
C ILE A 5 20.38 15.46 -10.47
N HIS A 6 21.38 15.27 -9.60
CA HIS A 6 21.86 13.95 -9.22
C HIS A 6 20.95 13.36 -8.13
N TRP A 7 20.03 12.47 -8.53
CA TRP A 7 19.07 11.83 -7.62
C TRP A 7 19.70 10.61 -6.91
N ASN A 8 20.40 10.87 -5.80
CA ASN A 8 21.05 9.85 -4.95
C ASN A 8 20.19 9.47 -3.73
N PHE A 9 18.88 9.30 -3.91
CA PHE A 9 18.00 8.94 -2.80
C PHE A 9 18.16 7.45 -2.45
N ASN A 10 18.46 7.16 -1.18
CA ASN A 10 18.55 5.78 -0.72
C ASN A 10 17.15 5.13 -0.72
N PRO A 11 16.91 4.08 -1.53
CA PRO A 11 15.60 3.44 -1.61
C PRO A 11 15.23 2.66 -0.35
N GLU A 12 16.20 2.43 0.54
CA GLU A 12 16.05 1.65 1.77
C GLU A 12 15.93 2.57 2.97
N ILE A 13 14.95 2.27 3.82
CA ILE A 13 14.67 3.05 5.04
C ILE A 13 15.51 2.50 6.18
N PHE A 14 15.33 1.22 6.47
CA PHE A 14 16.06 0.47 7.47
C PHE A 14 16.16 -1.00 7.05
N HIS A 15 17.26 -1.63 7.47
CA HIS A 15 17.51 -3.06 7.31
C HIS A 15 17.23 -3.76 8.62
N ILE A 16 16.36 -4.77 8.61
CA ILE A 16 16.20 -5.72 9.71
C ILE A 16 16.75 -7.05 9.21
N GLY A 17 18.03 -7.30 9.49
CA GLY A 17 18.73 -8.50 9.01
C GLY A 17 18.86 -8.53 7.48
N SER A 18 18.33 -9.57 6.83
CA SER A 18 18.32 -9.73 5.36
C SER A 18 17.14 -9.05 4.66
N LEU A 19 16.21 -8.46 5.42
CA LEU A 19 15.02 -7.80 4.88
C LEU A 19 15.22 -6.28 4.91
N GLY A 20 15.50 -5.71 3.73
CA GLY A 20 15.54 -4.27 3.52
C GLY A 20 14.13 -3.72 3.32
N ILE A 21 13.65 -2.89 4.24
CA ILE A 21 12.38 -2.18 4.08
C ILE A 21 12.60 -1.01 3.12
N ARG A 22 11.95 -1.08 1.96
CA ARG A 22 12.02 -0.04 0.92
C ARG A 22 10.90 0.99 1.08
N TRP A 23 11.17 2.23 0.67
CA TRP A 23 10.15 3.29 0.58
C TRP A 23 8.93 2.89 -0.23
N TYR A 24 9.13 2.13 -1.30
CA TYR A 24 8.05 1.60 -2.12
C TYR A 24 7.05 0.76 -1.30
N SER A 25 7.54 -0.13 -0.44
CA SER A 25 6.69 -1.00 0.38
C SER A 25 5.89 -0.21 1.40
N LEU A 26 6.48 0.83 2.00
CA LEU A 26 5.74 1.72 2.91
C LEU A 26 4.64 2.49 2.18
N LEU A 27 4.96 3.08 1.03
CA LEU A 27 3.97 3.81 0.24
C LEU A 27 2.82 2.91 -0.19
N PHE A 28 3.14 1.69 -0.60
CA PHE A 28 2.15 0.68 -0.95
C PHE A 28 1.20 0.37 0.22
N VAL A 29 1.73 0.05 1.40
CA VAL A 29 0.91 -0.21 2.61
C VAL A 29 0.10 1.03 3.01
N SER A 30 0.69 2.22 2.91
CA SER A 30 0.00 3.47 3.25
C SER A 30 -1.24 3.71 2.39
N GLY A 31 -1.22 3.29 1.11
CA GLY A 31 -2.38 3.36 0.22
C GLY A 31 -3.58 2.56 0.76
N PHE A 32 -3.34 1.35 1.28
CA PHE A 32 -4.41 0.54 1.88
C PHE A 32 -4.97 1.16 3.16
N ILE A 33 -4.10 1.74 4.00
CA ILE A 33 -4.51 2.41 5.23
C ILE A 33 -5.40 3.61 4.91
N ILE A 34 -4.99 4.46 3.98
CA ILE A 34 -5.76 5.63 3.55
C ILE A 34 -7.09 5.18 2.92
N GLY A 35 -7.07 4.15 2.06
CA GLY A 35 -8.27 3.58 1.48
C GLY A 35 -9.26 3.09 2.53
N TRP A 36 -8.79 2.37 3.55
CA TRP A 36 -9.62 1.91 4.66
C TRP A 36 -10.30 3.06 5.41
N PHE A 37 -9.56 4.14 5.71
CA PHE A 37 -10.16 5.33 6.35
C PHE A 37 -11.24 5.99 5.49
N ILE A 38 -11.03 6.07 4.18
CA ILE A 38 -12.01 6.63 3.22
C ILE A 38 -13.27 5.76 3.22
N PHE A 39 -13.12 4.44 3.05
CA PHE A 39 -14.24 3.50 3.02
C PHE A 39 -14.98 3.45 4.35
N ARG A 40 -14.28 3.53 5.48
CA ARG A 40 -14.92 3.64 6.80
C ARG A 40 -15.83 4.87 6.89
N ASN A 41 -15.34 6.03 6.45
CA ASN A 41 -16.15 7.24 6.44
C ASN A 41 -17.34 7.14 5.47
N TYR A 42 -17.17 6.45 4.34
CA TYR A 42 -18.24 6.18 3.37
C TYR A 42 -19.33 5.26 3.95
N PHE A 43 -18.96 4.13 4.55
CA PHE A 43 -19.87 3.18 5.20
C PHE A 43 -20.69 3.84 6.31
N ARG A 44 -20.04 4.69 7.11
CA ARG A 44 -20.71 5.47 8.17
C ARG A 44 -21.75 6.45 7.62
N ARG A 45 -21.54 7.02 6.42
CA ARG A 45 -22.52 7.91 5.76
C ARG A 45 -23.71 7.14 5.23
N GLU A 46 -23.48 5.96 4.65
CA GLU A 46 -24.54 5.11 4.10
C GLU A 46 -25.25 4.23 5.15
N LYS A 47 -24.81 4.27 6.41
CA LYS A 47 -25.31 3.42 7.52
C LYS A 47 -25.16 1.92 7.23
N VAL A 48 -24.12 1.56 6.50
CA VAL A 48 -23.74 0.16 6.24
C VAL A 48 -22.90 -0.35 7.41
N SER A 49 -23.04 -1.64 7.75
CA SER A 49 -22.28 -2.26 8.85
C SER A 49 -20.77 -2.15 8.59
N GLU A 50 -20.02 -1.61 9.55
CA GLU A 50 -18.55 -1.54 9.51
C GLU A 50 -17.91 -2.95 9.51
N GLU A 51 -18.66 -3.99 9.89
CA GLU A 51 -18.20 -5.39 9.88
C GLU A 51 -17.87 -5.91 8.48
N LEU A 52 -18.43 -5.29 7.43
CA LEU A 52 -18.15 -5.64 6.04
C LEU A 52 -16.87 -4.98 5.51
N LEU A 53 -16.33 -3.99 6.23
CA LEU A 53 -15.12 -3.28 5.82
C LEU A 53 -13.88 -4.16 5.90
N ASP A 54 -13.79 -4.99 6.95
CA ASP A 54 -12.69 -5.91 7.17
C ASP A 54 -12.60 -7.01 6.09
N PRO A 55 -13.67 -7.78 5.78
CA PRO A 55 -13.62 -8.77 4.71
C PRO A 55 -13.37 -8.14 3.33
N LEU A 56 -13.85 -6.91 3.08
CA LEU A 56 -13.52 -6.15 1.87
C LEU A 56 -12.02 -5.86 1.80
N LEU A 57 -11.42 -5.37 2.89
CA LEU A 57 -9.99 -5.08 2.96
C LEU A 57 -9.15 -6.35 2.76
N TYR A 58 -9.48 -7.46 3.42
CA TYR A 58 -8.76 -8.72 3.26
C TYR A 58 -8.87 -9.27 1.85
N THR A 59 -10.07 -9.22 1.25
CA THR A 59 -10.28 -9.65 -0.14
C THR A 59 -9.43 -8.81 -1.11
N LEU A 60 -9.41 -7.49 -0.91
CA LEU A 60 -8.60 -6.57 -1.71
C LEU A 60 -7.09 -6.86 -1.57
N LEU A 61 -6.60 -7.11 -0.34
CA LEU A 61 -5.20 -7.46 -0.10
C LEU A 61 -4.82 -8.76 -0.82
N ILE A 62 -5.63 -9.81 -0.69
CA ILE A 62 -5.39 -11.10 -1.35
C ILE A 62 -5.43 -10.93 -2.87
N ALA A 63 -6.45 -10.25 -3.40
CA ALA A 63 -6.59 -9.98 -4.82
C ALA A 63 -5.39 -9.20 -5.38
N THR A 64 -4.84 -8.25 -4.60
CA THR A 64 -3.67 -7.48 -5.02
C THR A 64 -2.40 -8.33 -5.04
N ILE A 65 -2.18 -9.19 -4.03
CA ILE A 65 -1.03 -10.10 -3.99
C ILE A 65 -1.10 -11.10 -5.15
N VAL A 66 -2.27 -11.71 -5.36
CA VAL A 66 -2.50 -12.67 -6.45
C VAL A 66 -2.35 -11.98 -7.80
N GLY A 67 -2.97 -10.81 -7.97
CA GLY A 67 -2.88 -10.01 -9.20
C GLY A 67 -1.46 -9.57 -9.52
N ALA A 68 -0.71 -9.10 -8.52
CA ALA A 68 0.69 -8.75 -8.68
C ALA A 68 1.54 -9.94 -9.11
N ARG A 69 1.19 -11.16 -8.67
CA ARG A 69 1.88 -12.37 -9.09
C ARG A 69 1.50 -12.84 -10.49
N LEU A 70 0.23 -12.74 -10.86
CA LEU A 70 -0.27 -13.11 -12.19
C LEU A 70 0.16 -12.12 -13.28
N GLY A 71 0.28 -10.83 -12.95
CA GLY A 71 0.74 -9.79 -13.87
C GLY A 71 2.25 -9.76 -14.07
N HIS A 72 3.00 -10.53 -13.29
CA HIS A 72 4.45 -10.66 -13.42
C HIS A 72 4.77 -11.74 -14.47
N CYS A 73 4.76 -11.36 -15.75
CA CYS A 73 5.30 -12.14 -16.87
C CYS A 73 6.64 -11.55 -17.33
#